data_AF-A0AAD5UMX0-F1
#
_entry.id   AF-A0AAD5UMX0-F1
#
_cell.length_a   1.000
_cell.length_b   1.000
_cell.length_c   1.000
_cell.angle_alpha   90.00
_cell.angle_beta   90.00
_cell.angle_gamma   90.00
#
_symmetry.space_group_name_H-M   'P 1'
#
loop_
_entity.id
_entity.type
_entity.pdbx_description
1 polymer ?
#
loop_
_entity_poly.entity_id
_entity_poly.type
_entity_poly.pdbx_seq_one_letter_code
_entity_poly.pdbx_strand_id
1 'polypeptide(L)'
;MKYLALVQLAAAIIKVPKFSSELRFQVIGDWGSMGFAVDYPNQKVVGASMAKLADQDNTHFIISVGDNFYGPQKNASAHGVTSPTDPKFLTDWQAVYNGTRMNQIPWYLVLGNHDWYANAVAQIQRTQIDPRWNLQDFIYSRRYHVDSAIVHFLHITTDLFYFGYDGSASSGNIKGLATATDNNMRNNFISLGWTEENDAINAQLDTIEWQLASAMDADYLIVVGHSDMAACNGTLPGMQPLQDLFDKYQVSAYFFGHKHALGHGVNKDTFYLLSGAGGRSEACSNPSLDFVTSPGTYGFANVHLTSTSASINIHDENLNVVSSAEFYPRY
;
A
#
# COMPACT_ATOMS: atom_id res chain seq x y z
N MET A 1 23.09 -22.66 -30.37
CA MET A 1 24.31 -22.71 -29.53
C MET A 1 24.68 -21.27 -29.17
N LYS A 2 24.82 -20.95 -27.87
CA LYS A 2 25.16 -19.64 -27.24
C LYS A 2 23.98 -18.64 -27.22
N TYR A 3 23.44 -18.21 -26.08
CA TYR A 3 24.08 -17.80 -24.82
C TYR A 3 23.32 -18.35 -23.60
N LEU A 4 23.95 -19.26 -22.84
CA LEU A 4 23.68 -19.37 -21.40
C LEU A 4 24.76 -18.55 -20.72
N ALA A 5 24.42 -17.34 -20.27
CA ALA A 5 25.22 -16.65 -19.28
C ALA A 5 24.86 -17.26 -17.92
N LEU A 6 25.75 -18.12 -17.41
CA LEU A 6 25.76 -18.52 -16.00
C LEU A 6 26.05 -17.27 -15.17
N VAL A 7 25.00 -16.61 -14.68
CA VAL A 7 25.13 -15.64 -13.59
C VAL A 7 25.29 -16.46 -12.33
N GLN A 8 26.54 -16.62 -11.89
CA GLN A 8 26.85 -17.06 -10.55
C GLN A 8 26.47 -15.91 -9.60
N LEU A 9 25.21 -15.84 -9.19
CA LEU A 9 24.80 -15.00 -8.08
C LEU A 9 25.46 -15.59 -6.83
N ALA A 10 26.53 -14.96 -6.36
CA ALA A 10 26.88 -15.06 -4.96
C ALA A 10 25.64 -14.59 -4.19
N ALA A 11 24.97 -15.52 -3.49
CA ALA A 11 23.89 -15.17 -2.60
C ALA A 11 24.46 -14.23 -1.54
N ALA A 12 24.28 -12.92 -1.72
CA ALA A 12 24.47 -11.98 -0.65
C ALA A 12 23.55 -12.46 0.49
N ILE A 13 24.12 -12.77 1.65
CA ILE A 13 23.33 -13.06 2.83
C ILE A 13 22.58 -11.77 3.14
N ILE A 14 21.32 -11.69 2.71
CA ILE A 14 20.43 -10.57 3.03
C ILE A 14 20.25 -10.64 4.55
N LYS A 15 20.91 -9.73 5.27
CA LYS A 15 20.73 -9.63 6.72
C LYS A 15 19.32 -9.13 6.99
N VAL A 16 18.47 -10.01 7.50
CA VAL A 16 17.15 -9.64 8.01
C VAL A 16 17.34 -8.69 9.19
N PRO A 17 16.80 -7.44 9.15
CA PRO A 17 16.97 -6.50 10.25
C PRO A 17 16.33 -7.02 11.54
N LYS A 18 16.97 -6.73 12.68
CA LYS A 18 16.55 -7.21 14.01
C LYS A 18 16.27 -6.04 14.94
N PHE A 19 15.15 -6.12 15.66
CA PHE A 19 14.75 -5.19 16.71
C PHE A 19 14.65 -5.97 18.03
N SER A 20 15.17 -5.42 19.13
CA SER A 20 15.27 -6.13 20.40
C SER A 20 13.98 -6.14 21.23
N SER A 21 13.01 -5.29 20.90
CA SER A 21 11.77 -5.17 21.67
C SER A 21 10.56 -4.99 20.77
N GLU A 22 10.62 -3.99 19.88
CA GLU A 22 9.47 -3.60 19.08
C GLU A 22 9.86 -3.03 17.72
N LEU A 23 8.92 -3.13 16.78
CA LEU A 23 8.94 -2.52 15.48
C LEU A 23 7.87 -1.42 15.43
N ARG A 24 8.29 -0.17 15.28
CA ARG A 24 7.42 1.00 15.22
C ARG A 24 7.34 1.51 13.79
N PHE A 25 6.15 1.62 13.22
CA PHE A 25 5.97 2.13 11.86
C PHE A 25 4.67 2.93 11.73
N GLN A 26 4.57 3.76 10.69
CA GLN A 26 3.34 4.46 10.34
C GLN A 26 2.79 3.93 9.03
N VAL A 27 1.46 3.96 8.86
CA VAL A 27 0.75 3.53 7.66
C VAL A 27 -0.08 4.70 7.15
N ILE A 28 0.05 5.01 5.86
CA ILE A 28 -0.67 6.08 5.17
C ILE A 28 -1.01 5.65 3.75
N GLY A 29 -2.12 6.14 3.20
CA GLY A 29 -2.57 5.90 1.84
C GLY A 29 -3.21 7.15 1.27
N ASP A 30 -3.38 7.14 -0.05
CA ASP A 30 -4.25 8.11 -0.74
C ASP A 30 -3.82 9.55 -0.43
N TRP A 31 -2.50 9.74 -0.40
CA TRP A 31 -1.87 10.92 0.14
C TRP A 31 -1.41 11.89 -0.94
N GLY A 32 -1.24 11.44 -2.20
CA GLY A 32 -0.77 12.31 -3.27
C GLY A 32 -1.64 13.54 -3.47
N SER A 33 -1.05 14.65 -3.88
CA SER A 33 -1.80 15.88 -4.16
C SER A 33 -2.27 15.93 -5.62
N MET A 34 -3.24 16.79 -5.94
CA MET A 34 -3.79 16.95 -7.31
C MET A 34 -2.88 17.76 -8.26
N GLY A 35 -1.56 17.63 -8.14
CA GLY A 35 -0.59 18.41 -8.90
C GLY A 35 -0.68 19.92 -8.64
N PHE A 36 0.15 20.67 -9.36
CA PHE A 36 0.51 22.10 -9.21
C PHE A 36 -0.59 23.17 -8.95
N ALA A 37 -1.87 22.83 -8.88
CA ALA A 37 -2.96 23.79 -8.98
C ALA A 37 -3.61 24.25 -7.66
N VAL A 38 -3.43 23.58 -6.52
CA VAL A 38 -4.00 24.07 -5.25
C VAL A 38 -3.11 23.66 -4.07
N ASP A 39 -2.74 24.62 -3.23
CA ASP A 39 -2.26 24.35 -1.88
C ASP A 39 -3.37 23.60 -1.13
N TYR A 40 -3.25 22.27 -1.02
CA TYR A 40 -4.16 21.47 -0.22
C TYR A 40 -3.58 21.34 1.19
N PRO A 41 -4.12 22.08 2.18
CA PRO A 41 -3.54 22.11 3.52
C PRO A 41 -3.53 20.73 4.17
N ASN A 42 -4.49 19.85 3.86
CA ASN A 42 -4.69 18.61 4.60
C ASN A 42 -3.49 17.65 4.47
N GLN A 43 -2.98 17.41 3.26
CA GLN A 43 -1.79 16.56 3.09
C GLN A 43 -0.58 17.14 3.84
N LYS A 44 -0.37 18.46 3.76
CA LYS A 44 0.72 19.15 4.46
C LYS A 44 0.57 19.06 5.98
N VAL A 45 -0.66 19.19 6.50
CA VAL A 45 -0.97 19.07 7.93
C VAL A 45 -0.74 17.62 8.40
N VAL A 46 -1.25 16.62 7.67
CA VAL A 46 -0.98 15.20 7.94
C VAL A 46 0.53 14.92 7.89
N GLY A 47 1.24 15.40 6.87
CA GLY A 47 2.69 15.23 6.74
C GLY A 47 3.48 15.84 7.91
N ALA A 48 3.11 17.03 8.36
CA ALA A 48 3.71 17.66 9.54
C ALA A 48 3.44 16.85 10.83
N SER A 49 2.21 16.34 11.00
CA SER A 49 1.83 15.49 12.12
C SER A 49 2.58 14.16 12.12
N MET A 50 2.64 13.49 10.97
CA MET A 50 3.45 12.27 10.80
C MET A 50 4.92 12.51 11.14
N ALA A 51 5.51 13.61 10.66
CA ALA A 51 6.90 13.95 10.94
C ALA A 51 7.16 14.18 12.43
N LYS A 52 6.28 14.93 13.10
CA LYS A 52 6.33 15.15 14.54
C LYS A 52 6.23 13.82 15.31
N LEU A 53 5.26 12.96 14.95
CA LEU A 53 5.12 11.68 15.62
C LEU A 53 6.30 10.76 15.32
N ALA A 54 6.87 10.78 14.11
CA ALA A 54 8.03 9.97 13.76
C ALA A 54 9.26 10.32 14.61
N ASP A 55 9.48 11.60 14.88
CA ASP A 55 10.54 12.08 15.78
C ASP A 55 10.30 11.64 17.23
N GLN A 56 9.05 11.77 17.72
CA GLN A 56 8.68 11.40 19.09
C GLN A 56 8.73 9.90 19.34
N ASP A 57 8.26 9.13 18.37
CA ASP A 57 8.08 7.68 18.44
C ASP A 57 9.32 6.91 17.98
N ASN A 58 10.33 7.59 17.43
CA ASN A 58 11.46 6.95 16.78
C ASN A 58 11.00 5.87 15.78
N THR A 59 10.06 6.25 14.91
CA THR A 59 9.47 5.39 13.87
C THR A 59 10.56 4.75 13.01
N HIS A 60 10.46 3.47 12.67
CA HIS A 60 11.49 2.74 11.91
C HIS A 60 11.32 2.84 10.40
N PHE A 61 10.09 2.89 9.90
CA PHE A 61 9.75 3.04 8.49
C PHE A 61 8.30 3.48 8.32
N ILE A 62 7.94 3.81 7.08
CA ILE A 62 6.57 4.15 6.66
C ILE A 62 6.06 3.10 5.68
N ILE A 63 4.79 2.70 5.79
CA ILE A 63 4.08 1.91 4.78
C ILE A 63 3.14 2.86 4.02
N SER A 64 3.26 2.89 2.70
CA SER A 64 2.30 3.52 1.80
C SER A 64 1.37 2.45 1.21
N VAL A 65 0.06 2.58 1.44
CA VAL A 65 -0.98 1.69 0.88
C VAL A 65 -1.49 2.16 -0.49
N GLY A 66 -0.70 2.93 -1.23
CA GLY A 66 -0.97 3.29 -2.63
C GLY A 66 -1.68 4.64 -2.81
N ASP A 67 -2.00 4.93 -4.06
CA ASP A 67 -2.43 6.24 -4.56
C ASP A 67 -1.45 7.36 -4.14
N ASN A 68 -0.20 7.13 -4.53
CA ASN A 68 0.93 7.95 -4.15
C ASN A 68 0.88 9.33 -4.83
N PHE A 69 0.37 9.41 -6.05
CA PHE A 69 0.29 10.67 -6.81
C PHE A 69 -1.04 10.85 -7.53
N TYR A 70 -1.76 11.92 -7.18
CA TYR A 70 -2.99 12.29 -7.87
C TYR A 70 -2.72 13.35 -8.96
N GLY A 71 -3.77 13.60 -9.73
CA GLY A 71 -3.91 14.69 -10.67
C GLY A 71 -5.21 15.46 -10.43
N PRO A 72 -5.39 16.62 -11.08
CA PRO A 72 -6.68 17.29 -11.13
C PRO A 72 -7.73 16.35 -11.74
N GLN A 73 -8.92 16.28 -11.13
CA GLN A 73 -10.02 15.33 -11.37
C GLN A 73 -10.61 15.31 -12.80
N LYS A 74 -9.95 15.91 -13.79
CA LYS A 74 -10.41 15.98 -15.18
C LYS A 74 -9.33 15.64 -16.22
N ASN A 75 -8.11 15.30 -15.80
CA ASN A 75 -7.02 15.02 -16.74
C ASN A 75 -6.22 13.77 -16.33
N ALA A 76 -6.45 12.67 -17.05
CA ALA A 76 -5.71 11.41 -16.93
C ALA A 76 -4.19 11.60 -16.94
N SER A 77 -3.68 12.52 -17.76
CA SER A 77 -2.23 12.76 -17.93
C SER A 77 -1.53 13.38 -16.73
N ALA A 78 -2.30 13.82 -15.72
CA ALA A 78 -1.76 14.43 -14.53
C ALA A 78 -1.91 13.54 -13.28
N HIS A 79 -2.43 12.32 -13.38
CA HIS A 79 -2.31 11.32 -12.31
C HIS A 79 -0.95 10.64 -12.33
N GLY A 80 -0.58 9.93 -11.26
CA GLY A 80 0.68 9.19 -11.16
C GLY A 80 1.92 10.07 -11.41
N VAL A 81 2.99 9.45 -11.89
CA VAL A 81 4.21 10.11 -12.37
C VAL A 81 4.54 9.62 -13.77
N THR A 82 5.26 10.44 -14.54
CA THR A 82 5.62 10.13 -15.92
C THR A 82 7.02 9.52 -16.07
N SER A 83 7.90 9.75 -15.10
CA SER A 83 9.30 9.31 -15.10
C SER A 83 9.83 9.15 -13.66
N PRO A 84 10.94 8.42 -13.42
CA PRO A 84 11.51 8.26 -12.07
C PRO A 84 12.12 9.57 -11.49
N THR A 85 12.17 10.63 -12.30
CA THR A 85 12.61 11.98 -11.92
C THR A 85 11.48 13.01 -12.05
N ASP A 86 10.22 12.57 -12.10
CA ASP A 86 9.06 13.45 -12.14
C ASP A 86 9.08 14.43 -10.93
N PRO A 87 8.85 15.74 -11.13
CA PRO A 87 8.88 16.72 -10.05
C PRO A 87 7.97 16.41 -8.86
N LYS A 88 6.91 15.61 -9.06
CA LYS A 88 6.00 15.22 -7.97
C LYS A 88 6.68 14.46 -6.84
N PHE A 89 7.75 13.71 -7.12
CA PHE A 89 8.53 13.09 -6.03
C PHE A 89 9.07 14.14 -5.06
N LEU A 90 9.43 15.33 -5.56
CA LEU A 90 9.84 16.43 -4.70
C LEU A 90 8.61 17.11 -4.09
N THR A 91 7.66 17.58 -4.90
CA THR A 91 6.59 18.47 -4.44
C THR A 91 5.58 17.80 -3.53
N ASP A 92 5.27 16.52 -3.78
CA ASP A 92 4.16 15.81 -3.14
C ASP A 92 4.64 14.79 -2.13
N TRP A 93 5.91 14.38 -2.19
CA TRP A 93 6.52 13.45 -1.23
C TRP A 93 7.62 14.11 -0.39
N GLN A 94 8.78 14.42 -0.98
CA GLN A 94 9.95 14.86 -0.18
C GLN A 94 9.73 16.21 0.52
N ALA A 95 9.04 17.16 -0.11
CA ALA A 95 8.77 18.48 0.47
C ALA A 95 7.63 18.44 1.50
N VAL A 96 6.75 17.45 1.45
CA VAL A 96 5.61 17.31 2.39
C VAL A 96 6.02 16.50 3.60
N TYR A 97 6.60 15.31 3.39
CA TYR A 97 7.03 14.39 4.42
C TYR A 97 8.50 14.62 4.76
N ASN A 98 8.77 15.82 5.26
CA ASN A 98 10.09 16.26 5.71
C ASN A 98 10.12 16.32 7.24
N GLY A 99 11.25 15.94 7.83
CA GLY A 99 11.43 15.89 9.29
C GLY A 99 12.71 15.17 9.65
N THR A 100 13.18 15.28 10.89
CA THR A 100 14.47 14.70 11.31
C THR A 100 14.49 13.20 11.07
N ARG A 101 13.46 12.49 11.55
CA ARG A 101 13.30 11.05 11.37
C ARG A 101 12.82 10.68 9.98
N MET A 102 11.84 11.41 9.43
CA MET A 102 11.27 11.16 8.09
C MET A 102 12.33 11.17 6.97
N ASN A 103 13.36 12.01 7.11
CA ASN A 103 14.46 12.08 6.15
C ASN A 103 15.48 10.93 6.26
N GLN A 104 15.32 10.02 7.23
CA GLN A 104 16.27 8.94 7.52
C GLN A 104 15.66 7.54 7.36
N ILE A 105 14.34 7.44 7.23
CA ILE A 105 13.64 6.16 7.23
C ILE A 105 13.11 5.79 5.85
N PRO A 106 13.05 4.50 5.53
CA PRO A 106 12.48 4.03 4.29
C PRO A 106 10.95 4.09 4.31
N TRP A 107 10.40 4.27 3.13
CA TRP A 107 8.99 4.11 2.77
C TRP A 107 8.86 2.83 1.95
N TYR A 108 8.00 1.92 2.38
CA TYR A 108 7.64 0.71 1.64
C TYR A 108 6.27 0.92 1.03
N LEU A 109 6.18 0.81 -0.29
CA LEU A 109 5.01 1.27 -1.03
C LEU A 109 4.35 0.14 -1.80
N VAL A 110 3.05 0.28 -1.99
CA VAL A 110 2.33 -0.32 -3.13
C VAL A 110 1.84 0.81 -4.04
N LEU A 111 1.34 0.44 -5.21
CA LEU A 111 0.65 1.36 -6.12
C LEU A 111 -0.85 1.28 -5.88
N GLY A 112 -1.54 2.40 -6.09
CA GLY A 112 -2.99 2.43 -6.23
C GLY A 112 -3.43 2.81 -7.63
N ASN A 113 -4.75 2.87 -7.85
CA ASN A 113 -5.29 3.03 -9.19
C ASN A 113 -4.85 4.34 -9.86
N HIS A 114 -4.66 5.40 -9.08
CA HIS A 114 -4.16 6.68 -9.61
C HIS A 114 -2.71 6.63 -10.06
N ASP A 115 -1.91 5.72 -9.51
CA ASP A 115 -0.53 5.51 -9.95
C ASP A 115 -0.46 4.80 -11.31
N TRP A 116 -1.42 3.92 -11.59
CA TRP A 116 -1.57 3.20 -12.85
C TRP A 116 -2.09 4.05 -14.02
N TYR A 117 -2.68 5.21 -13.74
CA TYR A 117 -3.17 6.12 -14.79
C TYR A 117 -2.04 6.89 -15.51
N ALA A 118 -0.78 6.71 -15.11
CA ALA A 118 0.39 7.25 -15.80
C ALA A 118 1.46 6.16 -16.01
N ASN A 119 2.72 6.37 -15.61
CA ASN A 119 3.79 5.39 -15.75
C ASN A 119 4.02 4.67 -14.41
N ALA A 120 3.38 3.52 -14.21
CA ALA A 120 3.51 2.76 -12.97
C ALA A 120 4.97 2.31 -12.72
N VAL A 121 5.66 1.89 -13.79
CA VAL A 121 7.06 1.42 -13.74
C VAL A 121 8.02 2.53 -13.31
N ALA A 122 7.71 3.80 -13.57
CA ALA A 122 8.53 4.92 -13.12
C ALA A 122 8.70 4.96 -11.59
N GLN A 123 7.67 4.54 -10.83
CA GLN A 123 7.76 4.46 -9.37
C GLN A 123 8.64 3.30 -8.91
N ILE A 124 8.71 2.19 -9.64
CA ILE A 124 9.69 1.12 -9.37
C ILE A 124 11.11 1.62 -9.67
N GLN A 125 11.30 2.28 -10.81
CA GLN A 125 12.58 2.85 -11.21
C GLN A 125 13.08 3.92 -10.23
N ARG A 126 12.18 4.65 -9.56
CA ARG A 126 12.52 5.62 -8.51
C ARG A 126 13.31 4.99 -7.36
N THR A 127 13.08 3.71 -7.06
CA THR A 127 13.80 2.96 -6.00
C THR A 127 15.31 2.95 -6.21
N GLN A 128 15.78 3.08 -7.45
CA GLN A 128 17.21 3.16 -7.77
C GLN A 128 17.81 4.57 -7.58
N ILE A 129 16.98 5.58 -7.31
CA ILE A 129 17.38 6.99 -7.22
C ILE A 129 17.36 7.48 -5.77
N ASP A 130 16.31 7.18 -5.01
CA ASP A 130 16.19 7.57 -3.60
C ASP A 130 16.00 6.31 -2.74
N PRO A 131 16.97 5.94 -1.88
CA PRO A 131 16.88 4.72 -1.09
C PRO A 131 15.79 4.75 -0.01
N ARG A 132 15.15 5.91 0.23
CA ARG A 132 13.95 5.95 1.06
C ARG A 132 12.71 5.49 0.29
N TRP A 133 12.67 5.65 -1.03
CA TRP A 133 11.56 5.16 -1.84
C TRP A 133 11.77 3.68 -2.17
N ASN A 134 11.01 2.78 -1.56
CA ASN A 134 11.23 1.34 -1.74
C ASN A 134 9.98 0.65 -2.30
N LEU A 135 9.86 0.67 -3.62
CA LEU A 135 8.93 -0.11 -4.43
C LEU A 135 9.75 -0.99 -5.37
N GLN A 136 10.06 -2.22 -4.97
CA GLN A 136 11.03 -3.08 -5.68
C GLN A 136 10.41 -3.81 -6.88
N ASP A 137 9.14 -4.16 -6.75
CA ASP A 137 8.32 -4.82 -7.77
C ASP A 137 6.85 -4.55 -7.44
N PHE A 138 5.93 -5.06 -8.25
CA PHE A 138 4.48 -5.03 -7.97
C PHE A 138 4.07 -6.07 -6.92
N ILE A 139 4.86 -7.13 -6.73
CA ILE A 139 4.74 -8.08 -5.62
C ILE A 139 6.13 -8.26 -5.01
N TYR A 140 6.32 -7.89 -3.74
CA TYR A 140 7.60 -8.07 -3.06
C TYR A 140 7.42 -8.22 -1.55
N SER A 141 8.39 -8.86 -0.90
CA SER A 141 8.34 -9.13 0.53
C SER A 141 9.50 -8.54 1.32
N ARG A 142 9.25 -8.34 2.62
CA ARG A 142 10.26 -7.92 3.60
C ARG A 142 10.08 -8.69 4.88
N ARG A 143 11.19 -9.02 5.53
CA ARG A 143 11.20 -9.72 6.81
C ARG A 143 11.92 -8.91 7.87
N TYR A 144 11.46 -9.06 9.11
CA TYR A 144 12.08 -8.48 10.30
C TYR A 144 12.07 -9.52 11.42
N HIS A 145 13.07 -9.49 12.30
CA HIS A 145 12.98 -10.13 13.61
C HIS A 145 12.67 -9.08 14.66
N VAL A 146 11.71 -9.36 15.53
CA VAL A 146 11.33 -8.52 16.67
C VAL A 146 11.35 -9.39 17.91
N ASP A 147 12.38 -9.22 18.74
CA ASP A 147 12.71 -10.15 19.83
C ASP A 147 12.76 -11.60 19.29
N SER A 148 11.82 -12.44 19.70
CA SER A 148 11.70 -13.85 19.30
C SER A 148 10.83 -14.04 18.06
N ALA A 149 10.03 -13.05 17.68
CA ALA A 149 9.09 -13.16 16.57
C ALA A 149 9.71 -12.81 15.21
N ILE A 150 9.19 -13.44 14.16
CA ILE A 150 9.47 -13.13 12.77
C ILE A 150 8.25 -12.47 12.14
N VAL A 151 8.45 -11.27 11.60
CA VAL A 151 7.43 -10.50 10.91
C VAL A 151 7.72 -10.54 9.42
N HIS A 152 6.74 -10.95 8.62
CA HIS A 152 6.82 -10.94 7.17
C HIS A 152 5.76 -10.01 6.60
N PHE A 153 6.21 -8.99 5.88
CA PHE A 153 5.37 -8.09 5.10
C PHE A 153 5.37 -8.53 3.64
N LEU A 154 4.19 -8.76 3.08
CA LEU A 154 3.99 -9.01 1.66
C LEU A 154 3.25 -7.81 1.04
N HIS A 155 3.91 -7.10 0.13
CA HIS A 155 3.35 -5.96 -0.57
C HIS A 155 2.85 -6.43 -1.94
N ILE A 156 1.59 -6.19 -2.24
CA ILE A 156 0.93 -6.66 -3.47
C ILE A 156 0.24 -5.52 -4.20
N THR A 157 0.28 -5.55 -5.53
CA THR A 157 -0.68 -4.81 -6.35
C THR A 157 -2.05 -5.48 -6.26
N THR A 158 -3.09 -4.68 -6.14
CA THR A 158 -4.48 -5.15 -6.11
C THR A 158 -5.28 -4.74 -7.35
N ASP A 159 -4.73 -3.84 -8.16
CA ASP A 159 -5.48 -3.15 -9.22
C ASP A 159 -5.93 -4.09 -10.33
N LEU A 160 -5.09 -5.05 -10.73
CA LEU A 160 -5.49 -6.04 -11.75
C LEU A 160 -6.68 -6.90 -11.28
N PHE A 161 -6.76 -7.21 -9.98
CA PHE A 161 -7.86 -7.96 -9.39
C PHE A 161 -9.13 -7.13 -9.25
N TYR A 162 -8.98 -5.86 -8.87
CA TYR A 162 -10.09 -4.95 -8.60
C TYR A 162 -10.73 -4.38 -9.87
N PHE A 163 -9.90 -3.99 -10.84
CA PHE A 163 -10.29 -3.34 -12.10
C PHE A 163 -10.24 -4.27 -13.32
N GLY A 164 -9.71 -5.49 -13.18
CA GLY A 164 -9.60 -6.42 -14.30
C GLY A 164 -8.66 -5.95 -15.41
N TYR A 165 -8.60 -6.73 -16.50
CA TYR A 165 -7.70 -6.47 -17.62
C TYR A 165 -8.00 -5.20 -18.41
N ASP A 166 -9.23 -4.71 -18.35
CA ASP A 166 -9.63 -3.49 -19.08
C ASP A 166 -9.39 -2.20 -18.28
N GLY A 167 -8.95 -2.32 -17.03
CA GLY A 167 -8.69 -1.18 -16.15
C GLY A 167 -9.94 -0.41 -15.75
N SER A 168 -11.13 -0.97 -15.98
CA SER A 168 -12.40 -0.37 -15.58
C SER A 168 -12.89 -1.07 -14.32
N ALA A 169 -13.24 -0.31 -13.28
CA ALA A 169 -13.75 -0.90 -12.06
C ALA A 169 -14.93 -1.81 -12.42
N SER A 170 -15.00 -2.97 -11.76
CA SER A 170 -16.09 -3.94 -11.85
C SER A 170 -17.50 -3.37 -11.55
N SER A 171 -17.66 -2.05 -11.44
CA SER A 171 -18.90 -1.30 -11.26
C SER A 171 -19.67 -1.13 -12.56
N GLY A 172 -20.07 -2.24 -13.19
CA GLY A 172 -21.22 -2.27 -14.11
C GLY A 172 -21.22 -1.32 -15.30
N ASN A 173 -20.09 -0.70 -15.65
CA ASN A 173 -20.01 0.17 -16.82
C ASN A 173 -20.03 -0.69 -18.08
N ILE A 174 -20.93 -0.33 -18.97
CA ILE A 174 -21.16 -0.95 -20.27
C ILE A 174 -19.80 -1.23 -20.94
N LYS A 175 -19.50 -2.51 -21.25
CA LYS A 175 -18.36 -2.89 -22.09
C LYS A 175 -18.30 -1.95 -23.30
N GLY A 176 -17.29 -1.07 -23.34
CA GLY A 176 -17.09 -0.15 -24.47
C GLY A 176 -17.14 1.36 -24.18
N LEU A 177 -17.34 1.81 -22.94
CA LEU A 177 -17.20 3.23 -22.56
C LEU A 177 -16.05 3.44 -21.57
N ALA A 178 -14.84 3.01 -21.96
CA ALA A 178 -13.62 3.30 -21.21
C ALA A 178 -13.33 4.81 -21.21
N THR A 179 -13.10 5.38 -20.04
CA THR A 179 -12.56 6.74 -19.91
C THR A 179 -11.09 6.78 -20.35
N ALA A 180 -10.54 7.97 -20.60
CA ALA A 180 -9.12 8.10 -20.94
C ALA A 180 -8.18 7.57 -19.83
N THR A 181 -8.63 7.61 -18.56
CA THR A 181 -7.91 7.03 -17.41
C THR A 181 -7.89 5.50 -17.44
N ASP A 182 -9.03 4.87 -17.76
CA ASP A 182 -9.14 3.41 -17.84
C ASP A 182 -8.20 2.84 -18.93
N ASN A 183 -8.07 3.57 -20.04
CA ASN A 183 -7.13 3.22 -21.11
C ASN A 183 -5.66 3.24 -20.65
N ASN A 184 -5.27 4.13 -19.74
CA ASN A 184 -3.88 4.21 -19.27
C ASN A 184 -3.51 3.05 -18.33
N MET A 185 -4.39 2.69 -17.39
CA MET A 185 -4.18 1.52 -16.53
C MET A 185 -4.06 0.26 -17.38
N ARG A 186 -5.00 0.05 -18.31
CA ARG A 186 -4.97 -1.05 -19.27
C ARG A 186 -3.67 -1.08 -20.08
N ASN A 187 -3.19 0.07 -20.57
CA ASN A 187 -1.96 0.13 -21.33
C ASN A 187 -0.73 -0.27 -20.50
N ASN A 188 -0.68 0.11 -19.21
CA ASN A 188 0.36 -0.37 -18.30
C ASN A 188 0.29 -1.89 -18.18
N PHE A 189 -0.89 -2.47 -17.92
CA PHE A 189 -1.06 -3.91 -17.84
C PHE A 189 -0.60 -4.63 -19.12
N ILE A 190 -1.04 -4.18 -20.29
CA ILE A 190 -0.61 -4.74 -21.59
C ILE A 190 0.92 -4.66 -21.74
N SER A 191 1.53 -3.54 -21.38
CA SER A 191 2.99 -3.35 -21.49
C SER A 191 3.79 -4.30 -20.60
N LEU A 192 3.19 -4.77 -19.50
CA LEU A 192 3.76 -5.74 -18.57
C LEU A 192 3.42 -7.19 -18.97
N GLY A 193 2.65 -7.39 -20.03
CA GLY A 193 2.12 -8.70 -20.42
C GLY A 193 0.99 -9.19 -19.50
N TRP A 194 0.38 -8.30 -18.71
CA TRP A 194 -0.73 -8.63 -17.83
C TRP A 194 -2.05 -8.62 -18.60
N THR A 195 -2.23 -9.64 -19.44
CA THR A 195 -3.39 -9.81 -20.30
C THR A 195 -4.12 -11.11 -19.97
N GLU A 196 -5.38 -11.20 -20.41
CA GLU A 196 -6.18 -12.42 -20.31
C GLU A 196 -5.52 -13.59 -21.07
N GLU A 197 -4.94 -13.32 -22.24
CA GLU A 197 -4.21 -14.32 -23.05
C GLU A 197 -3.03 -14.95 -22.30
N ASN A 198 -2.38 -14.18 -21.43
CA ASN A 198 -1.25 -14.64 -20.62
C ASN A 198 -1.68 -15.20 -19.24
N ASP A 199 -2.98 -15.30 -18.98
CA ASP A 199 -3.55 -15.74 -17.70
C ASP A 199 -2.98 -14.98 -16.50
N ALA A 200 -2.77 -13.67 -16.67
CA ALA A 200 -1.95 -12.93 -15.71
C ALA A 200 -2.56 -12.82 -14.30
N ILE A 201 -3.89 -12.83 -14.15
CA ILE A 201 -4.53 -12.85 -12.83
C ILE A 201 -4.09 -14.09 -12.05
N ASN A 202 -4.14 -15.28 -12.66
CA ASN A 202 -3.70 -16.51 -12.01
C ASN A 202 -2.19 -16.51 -11.79
N ALA A 203 -1.40 -16.01 -12.73
CA ALA A 203 0.06 -15.90 -12.53
C ALA A 203 0.44 -14.98 -11.34
N GLN A 204 -0.30 -13.88 -11.14
CA GLN A 204 -0.14 -13.02 -9.97
C GLN A 204 -0.59 -13.74 -8.68
N LEU A 205 -1.73 -14.45 -8.70
CA LEU A 205 -2.19 -15.26 -7.55
C LEU A 205 -1.18 -16.34 -7.16
N ASP A 206 -0.63 -17.09 -8.14
CA ASP A 206 0.38 -18.11 -7.91
C ASP A 206 1.64 -17.51 -7.25
N THR A 207 2.02 -16.30 -7.67
CA THR A 207 3.15 -15.58 -7.08
C THR A 207 2.87 -15.16 -5.64
N ILE A 208 1.67 -14.64 -5.37
CA ILE A 208 1.24 -14.23 -4.02
C ILE A 208 1.16 -15.46 -3.10
N GLU A 209 0.53 -16.53 -3.58
CA GLU A 209 0.42 -17.79 -2.86
C GLU A 209 1.81 -18.37 -2.55
N TRP A 210 2.73 -18.34 -3.51
CA TRP A 210 4.10 -18.80 -3.28
C TRP A 210 4.82 -18.00 -2.19
N GLN A 211 4.66 -16.67 -2.15
CA GLN A 211 5.23 -15.82 -1.10
C GLN A 211 4.65 -16.16 0.27
N LEU A 212 3.32 -16.32 0.36
CA LEU A 212 2.63 -16.70 1.60
C LEU A 212 3.07 -18.08 2.10
N ALA A 213 3.09 -19.08 1.20
CA ALA A 213 3.52 -20.44 1.51
C ALA A 213 4.99 -20.48 1.96
N SER A 214 5.86 -19.66 1.38
CA SER A 214 7.28 -19.55 1.73
C SER A 214 7.53 -18.79 3.04
N ALA A 215 6.51 -18.13 3.59
CA ALA A 215 6.59 -17.35 4.81
C ALA A 215 5.86 -18.00 5.99
N MET A 216 5.52 -19.29 5.88
CA MET A 216 4.77 -20.00 6.92
C MET A 216 5.48 -20.10 8.27
N ASP A 217 6.79 -19.87 8.30
CA ASP A 217 7.60 -19.78 9.52
C ASP A 217 7.47 -18.42 10.24
N ALA A 218 6.78 -17.43 9.66
CA ALA A 218 6.59 -16.12 10.28
C ALA A 218 5.46 -16.12 11.31
N ASP A 219 5.69 -15.52 12.48
CA ASP A 219 4.67 -15.32 13.50
C ASP A 219 3.61 -14.31 13.05
N TYR A 220 4.03 -13.28 12.31
CA TYR A 220 3.15 -12.31 11.68
C TYR A 220 3.26 -12.39 10.15
N LEU A 221 2.12 -12.61 9.49
CA LEU A 221 1.96 -12.39 8.05
C LEU A 221 1.11 -11.14 7.84
N ILE A 222 1.74 -10.05 7.40
CA ILE A 222 1.07 -8.78 7.14
C ILE A 222 1.07 -8.55 5.63
N VAL A 223 -0.11 -8.41 5.03
CA VAL A 223 -0.26 -8.07 3.62
C VAL A 223 -0.57 -6.58 3.49
N VAL A 224 0.08 -5.93 2.53
CA VAL A 224 -0.12 -4.52 2.19
C VAL A 224 -0.61 -4.47 0.75
N GLY A 225 -1.76 -3.85 0.53
CA GLY A 225 -2.35 -3.63 -0.79
C GLY A 225 -3.04 -2.28 -0.85
N HIS A 226 -3.62 -1.93 -2.00
CA HIS A 226 -4.32 -0.64 -2.13
C HIS A 226 -5.82 -0.79 -1.95
N SER A 227 -6.43 -1.72 -2.67
CA SER A 227 -7.89 -1.84 -2.79
C SER A 227 -8.54 -2.53 -1.60
N ASP A 228 -9.79 -2.17 -1.31
CA ASP A 228 -10.57 -2.86 -0.29
C ASP A 228 -11.04 -4.25 -0.75
N MET A 229 -11.09 -5.19 0.20
CA MET A 229 -11.56 -6.56 -0.07
C MET A 229 -13.06 -6.70 0.20
N ALA A 230 -13.57 -6.04 1.25
CA ALA A 230 -14.94 -6.17 1.72
C ALA A 230 -15.43 -4.99 2.59
N ALA A 231 -14.60 -3.94 2.78
CA ALA A 231 -14.74 -3.00 3.89
C ALA A 231 -15.73 -1.87 3.64
N CYS A 232 -15.76 -1.31 2.43
CA CYS A 232 -16.56 -0.11 2.13
C CYS A 232 -17.34 -0.20 0.82
N ASN A 233 -16.89 -1.04 -0.11
CA ASN A 233 -17.55 -1.28 -1.39
C ASN A 233 -18.21 -2.67 -1.46
N GLY A 234 -18.24 -3.41 -0.34
CA GLY A 234 -18.64 -4.82 -0.30
C GLY A 234 -17.59 -5.72 -0.96
N THR A 235 -17.82 -7.03 -0.95
CA THR A 235 -16.88 -7.98 -1.58
C THR A 235 -17.00 -7.94 -3.09
N LEU A 236 -15.92 -7.55 -3.78
CA LEU A 236 -15.85 -7.63 -5.23
C LEU A 236 -15.40 -9.03 -5.68
N PRO A 237 -16.04 -9.65 -6.69
CA PRO A 237 -15.69 -11.00 -7.13
C PRO A 237 -14.22 -11.19 -7.51
N GLY A 238 -13.58 -10.18 -8.11
CA GLY A 238 -12.17 -10.23 -8.48
C GLY A 238 -11.21 -10.25 -7.29
N MET A 239 -11.65 -9.78 -6.13
CA MET A 239 -10.86 -9.78 -4.89
C MET A 239 -11.03 -11.09 -4.10
N GLN A 240 -12.08 -11.88 -4.34
CA GLN A 240 -12.35 -13.11 -3.58
C GLN A 240 -11.18 -14.11 -3.57
N PRO A 241 -10.47 -14.37 -4.68
CA PRO A 241 -9.31 -15.28 -4.64
C PRO A 241 -8.20 -14.83 -3.69
N LEU A 242 -7.97 -13.52 -3.54
CA LEU A 242 -7.02 -13.00 -2.54
C LEU A 242 -7.52 -13.24 -1.12
N GLN A 243 -8.83 -13.09 -0.89
CA GLN A 243 -9.44 -13.37 0.42
C GLN A 243 -9.25 -14.84 0.79
N ASP A 244 -9.47 -15.74 -0.17
CA ASP A 244 -9.30 -17.18 0.04
C ASP A 244 -7.85 -17.53 0.39
N LEU A 245 -6.87 -16.85 -0.21
CA LEU A 245 -5.45 -16.99 0.18
C LEU A 245 -5.20 -16.45 1.60
N PHE A 246 -5.77 -15.31 1.95
CA PHE A 246 -5.59 -14.74 3.30
C PHE A 246 -6.14 -15.69 4.37
N ASP A 247 -7.31 -16.27 4.12
CA ASP A 247 -7.92 -17.27 4.99
C ASP A 247 -7.08 -18.56 5.06
N LYS A 248 -6.61 -19.07 3.90
CA LYS A 248 -5.82 -20.30 3.81
C LYS A 248 -4.48 -20.22 4.56
N TYR A 249 -3.80 -19.07 4.46
CA TYR A 249 -2.49 -18.85 5.07
C TYR A 249 -2.55 -18.12 6.42
N GLN A 250 -3.77 -17.87 6.92
CA GLN A 250 -4.05 -17.21 8.21
C GLN A 250 -3.37 -15.85 8.32
N VAL A 251 -3.50 -14.98 7.31
CA VAL A 251 -2.90 -13.64 7.32
C VAL A 251 -3.30 -12.89 8.60
N SER A 252 -2.31 -12.36 9.31
CA SER A 252 -2.51 -11.65 10.59
C SER A 252 -3.21 -10.32 10.38
N ALA A 253 -2.76 -9.56 9.36
CA ALA A 253 -3.35 -8.27 9.04
C ALA A 253 -3.25 -7.92 7.55
N TYR A 254 -4.25 -7.20 7.05
CA TYR A 254 -4.26 -6.57 5.73
C TYR A 254 -4.37 -5.05 5.89
N PHE A 255 -3.37 -4.32 5.38
CA PHE A 255 -3.33 -2.86 5.39
C PHE A 255 -3.65 -2.33 3.99
N PHE A 256 -4.62 -1.42 3.90
CA PHE A 256 -5.13 -0.92 2.63
C PHE A 256 -5.63 0.52 2.69
N GLY A 257 -5.85 1.11 1.52
CA GLY A 257 -6.36 2.46 1.30
C GLY A 257 -7.55 2.44 0.36
N HIS A 258 -7.47 3.18 -0.74
CA HIS A 258 -8.46 3.34 -1.83
C HIS A 258 -9.74 4.05 -1.40
N LYS A 259 -10.31 3.60 -0.28
CA LYS A 259 -11.36 4.35 0.37
C LYS A 259 -10.75 5.50 1.16
N HIS A 260 -11.21 6.71 0.90
CA HIS A 260 -10.67 7.89 1.57
C HIS A 260 -11.19 8.06 3.02
N ALA A 261 -10.90 7.10 3.89
CA ALA A 261 -11.25 7.12 5.30
C ALA A 261 -10.16 6.43 6.12
N LEU A 262 -10.29 6.50 7.45
CA LEU A 262 -9.50 5.70 8.39
C LEU A 262 -10.42 4.72 9.08
N GLY A 263 -9.95 3.51 9.34
CA GLY A 263 -10.79 2.51 9.98
C GLY A 263 -10.04 1.25 10.34
N HIS A 264 -10.68 0.41 11.14
CA HIS A 264 -10.20 -0.94 11.41
C HIS A 264 -11.36 -1.88 11.70
N GLY A 265 -11.10 -3.17 11.54
CA GLY A 265 -12.03 -4.23 11.92
C GLY A 265 -11.40 -5.59 11.70
N VAL A 266 -12.20 -6.64 11.89
CA VAL A 266 -11.75 -8.02 11.70
C VAL A 266 -12.65 -8.72 10.70
N ASN A 267 -12.05 -9.36 9.70
CA ASN A 267 -12.74 -10.29 8.82
C ASN A 267 -12.21 -11.70 9.07
N LYS A 268 -13.06 -12.57 9.61
CA LYS A 268 -12.68 -13.88 10.17
C LYS A 268 -11.56 -13.72 11.21
N ASP A 269 -10.35 -14.15 10.88
CA ASP A 269 -9.18 -14.09 11.77
C ASP A 269 -8.16 -13.02 11.33
N THR A 270 -8.40 -12.34 10.21
CA THR A 270 -7.50 -11.33 9.66
C THR A 270 -7.93 -9.94 10.13
N PHE A 271 -6.97 -9.18 10.67
CA PHE A 271 -7.18 -7.78 11.03
C PHE A 271 -7.11 -6.88 9.79
N TYR A 272 -8.04 -5.94 9.64
CA TYR A 272 -8.09 -5.02 8.51
C TYR A 272 -7.80 -3.61 9.01
N LEU A 273 -6.78 -2.96 8.43
CA LEU A 273 -6.47 -1.55 8.67
C LEU A 273 -6.75 -0.75 7.40
N LEU A 274 -7.76 0.12 7.47
CA LEU A 274 -8.02 1.12 6.44
C LEU A 274 -7.27 2.41 6.80
N SER A 275 -6.36 2.84 5.94
CA SER A 275 -5.57 4.07 6.11
C SER A 275 -5.51 4.89 4.83
N GLY A 276 -6.67 5.25 4.26
CA GLY A 276 -6.76 5.98 2.98
C GLY A 276 -7.05 7.47 3.12
N ALA A 277 -6.84 8.08 4.29
CA ALA A 277 -7.19 9.49 4.51
C ALA A 277 -5.98 10.45 4.56
N GLY A 278 -4.89 10.12 3.85
CA GLY A 278 -3.65 10.89 3.90
C GLY A 278 -3.74 12.26 3.21
N GLY A 279 -4.54 12.37 2.15
CA GLY A 279 -4.74 13.61 1.38
C GLY A 279 -6.18 13.87 0.95
N ARG A 280 -7.07 12.87 1.09
CA ARG A 280 -8.50 12.92 0.73
C ARG A 280 -9.36 12.38 1.86
N SER A 281 -10.66 12.70 1.84
CA SER A 281 -11.62 12.17 2.80
C SER A 281 -13.00 12.01 2.18
N GLU A 282 -13.67 10.88 2.42
CA GLU A 282 -15.01 10.56 1.91
C GLU A 282 -15.75 9.55 2.81
N ALA A 283 -17.03 9.32 2.53
CA ALA A 283 -17.86 8.40 3.31
C ALA A 283 -17.63 6.94 2.93
N CYS A 284 -17.48 6.05 3.92
CA CYS A 284 -17.59 4.61 3.75
C CYS A 284 -19.06 4.18 3.70
N SER A 285 -19.53 3.71 2.54
CA SER A 285 -20.96 3.48 2.29
C SER A 285 -21.48 2.17 2.89
N ASN A 286 -20.65 1.14 2.99
CA ASN A 286 -21.02 -0.15 3.55
C ASN A 286 -19.93 -0.66 4.50
N PRO A 287 -19.79 -0.07 5.70
CA PRO A 287 -18.74 -0.45 6.63
C PRO A 287 -18.97 -1.89 7.13
N SER A 288 -18.05 -2.79 6.79
CA SER A 288 -17.88 -4.07 7.50
C SER A 288 -16.77 -4.02 8.56
N LEU A 289 -16.25 -2.81 8.81
CA LEU A 289 -15.23 -2.50 9.81
C LEU A 289 -15.87 -2.14 11.15
N ASP A 290 -15.17 -2.44 12.24
CA ASP A 290 -15.60 -2.14 13.62
C ASP A 290 -15.56 -0.63 13.91
N PHE A 291 -14.63 0.07 13.27
CA PHE A 291 -14.50 1.52 13.33
C PHE A 291 -14.19 2.10 11.96
N VAL A 292 -14.87 3.20 11.59
CA VAL A 292 -14.53 4.02 10.43
C VAL A 292 -14.79 5.50 10.75
N THR A 293 -13.90 6.38 10.31
CA THR A 293 -14.05 7.82 10.47
C THR A 293 -15.14 8.40 9.58
N SER A 294 -15.79 9.46 10.05
CA SER A 294 -16.69 10.29 9.24
C SER A 294 -15.94 11.05 8.14
N PRO A 295 -16.62 11.45 7.04
CA PRO A 295 -16.04 12.34 6.05
C PRO A 295 -15.52 13.63 6.67
N GLY A 296 -14.38 14.12 6.15
CA GLY A 296 -13.70 15.31 6.64
C GLY A 296 -12.59 15.03 7.66
N THR A 297 -12.44 13.79 8.12
CA THR A 297 -11.27 13.36 8.91
C THR A 297 -10.13 12.97 7.97
N TYR A 298 -8.93 13.49 8.25
CA TYR A 298 -7.68 13.12 7.57
C TYR A 298 -6.73 12.50 8.59
N GLY A 299 -5.71 11.78 8.14
CA GLY A 299 -4.73 11.24 9.07
C GLY A 299 -4.08 9.96 8.58
N PHE A 300 -3.63 9.17 9.54
CA PHE A 300 -2.78 8.00 9.31
C PHE A 300 -2.83 7.09 10.55
N ALA A 301 -2.25 5.90 10.45
CA ALA A 301 -2.11 4.99 11.59
C ALA A 301 -0.65 4.89 12.05
N ASN A 302 -0.42 4.74 13.35
CA ASN A 302 0.85 4.32 13.91
C ASN A 302 0.71 2.90 14.49
N VAL A 303 1.75 2.09 14.34
CA VAL A 303 1.75 0.68 14.77
C VAL A 303 2.99 0.38 15.57
N HIS A 304 2.81 -0.19 16.76
CA HIS A 304 3.87 -0.73 17.60
C HIS A 304 3.70 -2.24 17.71
N LEU A 305 4.58 -2.97 17.05
CA LEU A 305 4.56 -4.43 16.98
C LEU A 305 5.66 -5.01 17.87
N THR A 306 5.28 -5.93 18.75
CA THR A 306 6.16 -6.70 19.64
C THR A 306 6.10 -8.19 19.28
N SER A 307 6.83 -9.03 20.02
CA SER A 307 6.74 -10.48 19.81
C SER A 307 5.38 -11.08 20.15
N THR A 308 4.51 -10.38 20.90
CA THR A 308 3.23 -10.92 21.40
C THR A 308 2.00 -10.22 20.86
N SER A 309 2.11 -8.96 20.42
CA SER A 309 1.00 -8.23 19.81
C SER A 309 1.47 -7.04 18.98
N ALA A 310 0.55 -6.50 18.17
CA ALA A 310 0.72 -5.27 17.43
C ALA A 310 -0.41 -4.29 17.75
N SER A 311 -0.07 -3.24 18.50
CA SER A 311 -0.99 -2.16 18.84
C SER A 311 -1.03 -1.11 17.75
N ILE A 312 -2.22 -0.57 17.49
CA ILE A 312 -2.48 0.43 16.45
C ILE A 312 -3.17 1.62 17.10
N ASN A 313 -2.71 2.84 16.82
CA ASN A 313 -3.56 4.01 16.98
C ASN A 313 -3.77 4.69 15.64
N ILE A 314 -5.03 5.03 15.38
CA ILE A 314 -5.43 5.86 14.25
C ILE A 314 -5.44 7.30 14.75
N HIS A 315 -4.63 8.14 14.12
CA HIS A 315 -4.52 9.56 14.42
C HIS A 315 -5.27 10.39 13.38
N ASP A 316 -5.98 11.43 13.84
CA ASP A 316 -6.40 12.51 12.95
C ASP A 316 -5.21 13.40 12.55
N GLU A 317 -5.44 14.37 11.66
CA GLU A 317 -4.41 15.29 11.18
C GLU A 317 -3.82 16.19 12.27
N ASN A 318 -4.44 16.25 13.46
CA ASN A 318 -3.98 17.01 14.63
C ASN A 318 -3.29 16.13 15.69
N LEU A 319 -3.00 14.86 15.36
CA LEU A 319 -2.43 13.83 16.24
C LEU A 319 -3.34 13.36 17.38
N ASN A 320 -4.63 13.68 17.36
CA ASN A 320 -5.56 13.06 18.30
C ASN A 320 -5.75 11.59 17.93
N VAL A 321 -5.67 10.70 18.92
CA VAL A 321 -6.04 9.30 18.71
C VAL A 321 -7.56 9.23 18.61
N VAL A 322 -8.07 8.90 17.43
CA VAL A 322 -9.52 8.77 17.16
C VAL A 322 -10.01 7.35 17.35
N SER A 323 -9.11 6.36 17.29
CA SER A 323 -9.39 4.96 17.58
C SER A 323 -8.10 4.20 17.84
N SER A 324 -8.20 3.12 18.61
CA SER A 324 -7.10 2.19 18.86
C SER A 324 -7.57 0.76 18.67
N ALA A 325 -6.65 -0.11 18.26
CA ALA A 325 -6.91 -1.53 18.05
C ALA A 325 -5.64 -2.35 18.32
N GLU A 326 -5.78 -3.67 18.32
CA GLU A 326 -4.65 -4.59 18.47
C GLU A 326 -4.90 -5.84 17.62
N PHE A 327 -3.83 -6.37 17.03
CA PHE A 327 -3.83 -7.69 16.39
C PHE A 327 -2.66 -8.53 16.89
N TYR A 328 -2.72 -9.83 16.66
CA TYR A 328 -1.88 -10.82 17.32
C TYR A 328 -1.11 -11.68 16.30
N PRO A 329 -0.02 -12.33 16.70
CA PRO A 329 0.64 -13.33 15.87
C PRO A 329 -0.29 -14.52 15.60
N ARG A 330 -0.01 -15.30 14.55
CA ARG A 330 -0.88 -16.39 14.07
C ARG A 330 -1.00 -17.58 15.01
N TYR A 331 -0.14 -17.70 16.03
CA TYR A 331 0.02 -18.89 16.88
C TYR A 331 0.21 -18.56 18.35
#